data_AF-A0AA95LE32-F1
#
_entry.id   AF-A0AA95LE32-F1
#
_cell.length_a   1.000
_cell.length_b   1.000
_cell.length_c   1.000
_cell.angle_alpha   90.00
_cell.angle_beta   90.00
_cell.angle_gamma   90.00
#
_symmetry.space_group_name_H-M   'P 1'
#
loop_
_entity.id
_entity.type
_entity.pdbx_description
1 polymer ?
#
loop_
_entity_poly.entity_id
_entity_poly.type
_entity_poly.pdbx_seq_one_letter_code
_entity_poly.pdbx_strand_id
1 'polypeptide(L)'
;MSRFVMMELQMKEDLPMLYDIYFGGQVLLHYEEEIPFIVVGTTSKMEREAAIELLRGCEAFKAYYKHLFGTEVKAFVTDDKQFKKVDNWMHYFHPNGIYR
;
A
#
# COMPACT_ATOMS: atom_id res chain seq x y z
N MET A 1 16.20 7.62 7.28
CA MET A 1 15.45 6.35 7.22
C MET A 1 14.02 6.70 6.86
N SER A 2 13.49 6.17 5.75
CA SER A 2 12.15 6.53 5.26
C SER A 2 11.06 5.93 6.15
N ARG A 3 9.86 6.54 6.13
CA ARG A 3 8.67 5.99 6.83
C ARG A 3 8.34 4.57 6.36
N PHE A 4 8.57 4.29 5.08
CA PHE A 4 8.39 2.96 4.50
C PHE A 4 9.25 1.90 5.19
N VAL A 5 10.55 2.17 5.37
CA VAL A 5 11.47 1.24 6.03
C VAL A 5 11.14 1.07 7.52
N MET A 6 10.77 2.16 8.20
CA MET A 6 10.34 2.07 9.61
C MET A 6 9.10 1.19 9.77
N MET A 7 8.13 1.33 8.87
CA MET A 7 6.91 0.56 8.89
C MET A 7 7.15 -0.92 8.56
N GLU A 8 8.02 -1.23 7.59
CA GLU A 8 8.42 -2.61 7.30
C GLU A 8 9.02 -3.28 8.54
N LEU A 9 9.98 -2.62 9.20
CA LEU A 9 10.65 -3.15 10.39
C LEU A 9 9.67 -3.33 11.56
N GLN A 10 8.83 -2.33 11.83
CA GLN A 10 7.89 -2.40 12.94
C GLN A 10 6.76 -3.39 12.71
N MET A 11 6.19 -3.46 11.49
CA MET A 11 5.19 -4.48 11.18
C MET A 11 5.75 -5.89 11.31
N LYS A 12 7.03 -6.11 10.99
CA LYS A 12 7.67 -7.42 11.16
C LYS A 12 7.73 -7.86 12.62
N GLU A 13 7.91 -6.92 13.54
CA GLU A 13 8.00 -7.17 14.98
C GLU A 13 6.61 -7.29 15.61
N ASP A 14 5.70 -6.34 15.33
CA ASP A 14 4.42 -6.21 16.02
C ASP A 14 3.27 -6.98 15.35
N LEU A 15 3.28 -7.07 14.01
CA LEU A 15 2.17 -7.59 13.21
C LEU A 15 2.66 -8.53 12.08
N PRO A 16 3.26 -9.69 12.40
CA PRO A 16 3.89 -10.57 11.40
C PRO A 16 2.95 -10.99 10.27
N MET A 17 1.66 -11.21 10.57
CA MET A 17 0.67 -11.55 9.55
C MET A 17 0.44 -10.40 8.56
N LEU A 18 0.44 -9.16 9.04
CA LEU A 18 0.28 -7.98 8.18
C LEU A 18 1.56 -7.77 7.35
N TYR A 19 2.72 -7.97 7.97
CA TYR A 19 4.02 -7.96 7.27
C TYR A 19 4.04 -8.96 6.11
N ASP A 20 3.63 -10.21 6.33
CA ASP A 20 3.64 -11.25 5.28
C ASP A 20 2.75 -10.89 4.08
N ILE A 21 1.66 -10.18 4.31
CA ILE A 21 0.76 -9.73 3.23
C ILE A 21 1.43 -8.64 2.39
N TYR A 22 1.94 -7.58 3.02
CA TYR A 22 2.41 -6.37 2.33
C TYR A 22 3.87 -6.41 1.91
N PHE A 23 4.72 -7.08 2.70
CA PHE A 23 6.17 -7.14 2.53
C PHE A 23 6.67 -8.57 2.24
N GLY A 24 5.85 -9.60 2.47
CA GLY A 24 6.19 -11.00 2.18
C GLY A 24 6.11 -11.41 0.70
N GLY A 25 5.87 -10.46 -0.22
CA GLY A 25 5.87 -10.71 -1.67
C GLY A 25 4.57 -11.30 -2.23
N GLN A 26 3.50 -11.35 -1.43
CA GLN A 26 2.17 -11.79 -1.89
C GLN A 26 1.47 -10.75 -2.77
N VAL A 27 1.84 -9.48 -2.58
CA VAL A 27 1.32 -8.33 -3.32
C VAL A 27 2.47 -7.51 -3.92
N LEU A 28 2.14 -6.68 -4.91
CA LEU A 28 3.00 -5.59 -5.32
C LEU A 28 2.68 -4.38 -4.43
N LEU A 29 3.70 -3.69 -3.94
CA LEU A 29 3.53 -2.55 -3.06
C LEU A 29 4.33 -1.35 -3.59
N HIS A 30 3.67 -0.21 -3.68
CA HIS A 30 4.30 1.09 -3.92
C HIS A 30 3.86 2.05 -2.82
N TYR A 31 4.78 2.88 -2.37
CA TYR A 31 4.56 3.89 -1.36
C TYR A 31 5.12 5.22 -1.85
N GLU A 32 4.31 6.26 -1.71
CA GLU A 32 4.72 7.64 -1.96
C GLU A 32 4.87 8.37 -0.62
N GLU A 33 6.03 9.01 -0.42
CA GLU A 33 6.39 9.60 0.89
C GLU A 33 6.03 11.08 0.99
N GLU A 34 6.12 11.82 -0.12
CA GLU A 34 5.81 13.26 -0.17
C GLU A 34 4.33 13.53 0.13
N ILE A 35 3.47 12.68 -0.43
CA ILE A 35 2.04 12.66 -0.15
C ILE A 35 1.70 11.22 0.22
N PRO A 36 1.47 10.93 1.52
CA PRO A 36 1.40 9.55 1.99
C PRO A 36 0.22 8.83 1.36
N PHE A 37 0.52 7.96 0.40
CA PHE A 37 -0.38 6.93 -0.07
C PHE A 37 0.36 5.65 -0.42
N ILE A 38 -0.37 4.54 -0.36
CA ILE A 38 0.06 3.25 -0.85
C ILE A 38 -0.75 2.82 -2.05
N VAL A 39 -0.09 2.08 -2.93
CA VAL A 39 -0.72 1.37 -4.04
C VAL A 39 -0.38 -0.10 -3.86
N VAL A 40 -1.42 -0.93 -3.86
CA VAL A 40 -1.30 -2.38 -3.72
C VAL A 40 -1.75 -3.02 -5.02
N GLY A 41 -0.83 -3.69 -5.70
CA GLY A 41 -1.12 -4.48 -6.89
C GLY A 41 -1.48 -5.91 -6.51
N THR A 42 -2.67 -6.36 -6.87
CA THR A 42 -3.02 -7.78 -6.80
C THR A 42 -2.16 -8.54 -7.79
N THR A 43 -1.71 -9.74 -7.44
CA THR A 43 -0.95 -10.58 -8.38
C THR A 43 -1.91 -11.49 -9.15
N SER A 44 -1.53 -11.93 -10.35
CA SER A 44 -2.34 -12.87 -11.16
C SER A 44 -2.58 -14.23 -10.49
N LYS A 45 -1.90 -14.49 -9.36
CA LYS A 45 -2.06 -15.70 -8.53
C LYS A 45 -3.08 -15.51 -7.41
N MET A 46 -3.57 -14.27 -7.20
CA MET A 46 -4.51 -13.93 -6.15
C MET A 46 -5.95 -14.18 -6.63
N GLU A 47 -6.71 -14.93 -5.84
CA GLU A 47 -8.13 -15.16 -6.09
C GLU A 47 -8.95 -13.87 -5.92
N ARG A 48 -10.12 -13.79 -6.57
CA ARG A 48 -10.96 -12.58 -6.55
C ARG A 48 -11.40 -12.21 -5.13
N GLU A 49 -11.72 -13.22 -4.33
CA GLU A 49 -12.12 -13.12 -2.94
C GLU A 49 -10.96 -12.57 -2.09
N ALA A 50 -9.73 -13.05 -2.34
CA ALA A 50 -8.53 -12.53 -1.68
C ALA A 50 -8.24 -11.08 -2.07
N ALA A 51 -8.51 -10.66 -3.31
CA ALA A 51 -8.40 -9.26 -3.72
C ALA A 51 -9.43 -8.34 -3.03
N ILE A 52 -10.65 -8.83 -2.78
CA ILE A 52 -11.68 -8.10 -2.02
C ILE A 52 -11.29 -7.98 -0.55
N GLU A 53 -10.78 -9.06 0.04
CA GLU A 53 -10.28 -9.03 1.41
C GLU A 53 -9.01 -8.17 1.54
N LEU A 54 -8.17 -8.07 0.50
CA LEU A 54 -7.03 -7.15 0.45
C LEU A 54 -7.49 -5.69 0.47
N LEU A 55 -8.55 -5.36 -0.27
CA LEU A 55 -9.18 -4.03 -0.23
C LEU A 55 -9.65 -3.66 1.19
N ARG A 56 -10.23 -4.62 1.93
CA ARG A 56 -10.60 -4.44 3.34
C ARG A 56 -9.37 -4.41 4.26
N GLY A 57 -8.37 -5.22 3.97
CA GLY A 57 -7.11 -5.34 4.70
C GLY A 57 -6.24 -4.08 4.61
N CYS A 58 -6.44 -3.25 3.58
CA CYS A 58 -5.81 -1.93 3.50
C CYS A 58 -6.20 -1.03 4.67
N GLU A 59 -7.35 -1.24 5.32
CA GLU A 59 -7.73 -0.49 6.51
C GLU A 59 -6.83 -0.79 7.71
N ALA A 60 -6.38 -2.04 7.89
CA ALA A 60 -5.44 -2.39 8.95
C ALA A 60 -4.08 -1.71 8.73
N PHE A 61 -3.62 -1.67 7.49
CA PHE A 61 -2.41 -0.93 7.12
C PHE A 61 -2.56 0.57 7.42
N LYS A 62 -3.67 1.19 6.99
CA LYS A 62 -3.93 2.61 7.23
C LYS A 62 -3.99 2.95 8.72
N ALA A 63 -4.68 2.11 9.50
CA ALA A 63 -4.77 2.26 10.95
C ALA A 63 -3.39 2.17 11.61
N TYR A 64 -2.56 1.21 11.20
CA TYR A 64 -1.22 1.04 11.76
C TYR A 64 -0.27 2.16 11.32
N TYR A 65 -0.36 2.62 10.07
CA TYR A 65 0.38 3.79 9.60
C TYR A 65 0.04 5.04 10.43
N LYS A 66 -1.25 5.27 10.70
CA LYS A 66 -1.72 6.36 11.56
C LYS A 66 -1.21 6.22 12.99
N HIS A 67 -1.17 5.00 13.52
CA HIS A 67 -0.60 4.72 14.83
C HIS A 67 0.89 5.10 14.92
N LEU A 68 1.69 4.71 13.92
CA LEU A 68 3.14 4.97 13.92
C LEU A 68 3.49 6.44 13.64
N PHE A 69 2.80 7.09 12.71
CA PHE A 69 3.23 8.39 12.18
C PHE A 69 2.26 9.54 12.49
N GLY A 70 1.15 9.28 13.20
CA GLY A 70 0.15 10.28 13.56
C GLY A 70 -0.59 10.89 12.36
N THR A 71 -0.43 10.34 11.16
CA THR A 71 -0.99 10.86 9.90
C THR A 71 -1.73 9.77 9.15
N GLU A 72 -2.75 10.15 8.37
CA GLU A 72 -3.48 9.19 7.55
C GLU A 72 -2.78 8.99 6.21
N VAL A 73 -2.73 7.73 5.78
CA VAL A 73 -2.25 7.32 4.45
C VAL A 73 -3.47 6.94 3.60
N LYS A 74 -3.48 7.33 2.33
CA LYS A 74 -4.49 6.81 1.38
C LYS A 74 -4.06 5.44 0.89
N ALA A 75 -5.02 4.57 0.57
CA ALA A 75 -4.72 3.27 -0.01
C ALA A 75 -5.50 3.08 -1.32
N PHE A 76 -4.78 2.61 -2.33
CA PHE A 76 -5.34 2.29 -3.64
C PHE A 76 -5.00 0.85 -4.00
N VAL A 77 -5.91 0.18 -4.69
CA VAL A 77 -5.71 -1.20 -5.15
C VAL A 77 -5.87 -1.24 -6.66
N THR A 78 -5.00 -2.01 -7.32
CA THR A 78 -5.00 -2.18 -8.77
C THR A 78 -4.54 -3.60 -9.14
N ASP A 79 -4.68 -3.98 -10.41
CA ASP A 79 -4.18 -5.28 -10.89
C ASP A 79 -2.70 -5.22 -11.27
N ASP A 80 -2.03 -6.38 -11.33
CA ASP A 80 -0.59 -6.44 -11.62
C ASP A 80 -0.21 -5.87 -12.99
N LYS A 81 -1.11 -5.93 -13.98
CA LYS A 81 -0.85 -5.42 -15.33
C LYS A 81 -0.80 -3.91 -15.31
N GLN A 82 -1.72 -3.26 -14.62
CA GLN A 82 -1.74 -1.81 -14.45
C GLN A 82 -0.61 -1.38 -13.52
N PHE A 83 -0.36 -2.13 -12.45
CA PHE A 83 0.73 -1.83 -11.51
C PHE A 83 2.10 -1.70 -12.19
N LYS A 84 2.41 -2.62 -13.11
CA LYS A 84 3.70 -2.64 -13.82
C LYS A 84 3.82 -1.59 -14.93
N LYS A 85 2.73 -0.90 -15.29
CA LYS A 85 2.70 0.08 -16.40
C LYS A 85 2.74 1.53 -15.93
N VAL A 86 2.43 1.78 -14.66
CA VAL A 86 2.37 3.14 -14.14
C VAL A 86 3.76 3.57 -13.67
N ASP A 87 4.37 4.47 -14.44
CA ASP A 87 5.68 5.05 -14.10
C ASP A 87 5.58 6.16 -13.04
N ASN A 88 4.41 6.80 -12.92
CA ASN A 88 4.16 7.88 -11.97
C ASN A 88 2.76 7.75 -11.33
N TRP A 89 2.71 7.22 -10.11
CA TRP A 89 1.47 6.98 -9.37
C TRP A 89 0.77 8.26 -8.94
N MET A 90 1.53 9.30 -8.62
CA MET A 90 1.00 10.63 -8.31
C MET A 90 0.19 11.18 -9.48
N HIS A 91 0.76 11.18 -10.69
CA HIS A 91 0.05 11.62 -11.89
C HIS A 91 -1.14 10.71 -12.22
N TYR A 92 -1.01 9.39 -12.01
CA TYR A 92 -2.07 8.43 -12.28
C TYR A 92 -3.33 8.66 -11.43
N PHE A 93 -3.17 8.88 -10.12
CA PHE A 93 -4.30 9.15 -9.22
C PHE A 93 -4.72 10.62 -9.20
N HIS A 94 -3.84 11.53 -9.66
CA HIS A 94 -4.08 12.96 -9.70
C HIS A 94 -3.76 13.58 -11.07
N PRO A 95 -4.47 13.18 -12.14
CA PRO A 95 -4.18 13.65 -13.50
C PRO A 95 -4.35 15.17 -13.68
N ASN A 96 -5.10 15.82 -12.79
CA ASN A 96 -5.37 17.26 -12.81
C ASN A 96 -4.60 18.08 -11.76
N GLY A 97 -3.64 17.49 -11.04
CA GLY A 97 -2.68 18.23 -10.20
C GLY A 97 -3.24 19.07 -9.05
N ILE A 98 -4.53 18.95 -8.70
CA ILE A 98 -5.10 19.70 -7.57
C ILE A 98 -4.75 18.98 -6.27
N TYR A 99 -3.63 19.38 -5.69
CA TYR A 99 -3.37 19.25 -4.26
C TYR A 99 -3.88 20.52 -3.58
N ARG A 100 -4.86 20.39 -2.69
CA ARG A 100 -5.15 21.39 -1.66
C ARG A 100 -5.14 20.70 -0.32
#